data_AF-A0A0C4JN24-F1
#
_entry.id   AF-A0A0C4JN24-F1
#
_cell.length_a   1.000
_cell.length_b   1.000
_cell.length_c   1.000
_cell.angle_alpha   90.00
_cell.angle_beta   90.00
_cell.angle_gamma   90.00
#
_symmetry.space_group_name_H-M   'P 1'
#
loop_
_entity.id
_entity.type
_entity.pdbx_description
1 polymer ?
#
loop_
_entity_poly.entity_id
_entity_poly.type
_entity_poly.pdbx_seq_one_letter_code
_entity_poly.pdbx_strand_id
1 'polypeptide(L)'
;MRISTASGGSRSSPGRPGINFPNVTYSPWFARTYPANLSDFAGRLIMALRENTALLLREMRLERGLSQEGLAKASGIDRTFISGVERNRRNITLDTLDRLLAALGVDSHRFLCLLADREKTKGSR
;
A
#
# COMPACT_ATOMS: atom_id res chain seq x y z
N MET A 1 -44.89 -46.54 -7.08
CA MET A 1 -44.27 -46.08 -8.35
C MET A 1 -42.85 -45.62 -8.01
N ARG A 2 -41.84 -46.42 -8.36
CA ARG A 2 -40.41 -46.14 -8.10
C ARG A 2 -39.88 -45.24 -9.21
N ILE A 3 -39.05 -44.26 -8.88
CA ILE A 3 -38.22 -43.56 -9.85
C ILE A 3 -36.77 -43.69 -9.39
N SER A 4 -35.97 -44.36 -10.23
CA SER A 4 -34.52 -44.53 -10.06
C SER A 4 -33.76 -43.48 -10.88
N THR A 5 -32.73 -42.93 -10.23
CA THR A 5 -31.37 -42.61 -10.73
C THR A 5 -31.17 -41.69 -11.94
N ALA A 6 -30.44 -40.58 -11.70
CA ALA A 6 -29.33 -40.17 -12.56
C ALA A 6 -28.19 -39.55 -11.70
N SER A 7 -27.07 -40.27 -11.65
CA SER A 7 -25.78 -39.88 -11.10
C SER A 7 -24.94 -39.14 -12.15
N GLY A 8 -24.20 -38.10 -11.75
CA GLY A 8 -23.09 -37.51 -12.53
C GLY A 8 -23.11 -35.98 -12.52
N GLY A 9 -22.06 -35.25 -12.15
CA GLY A 9 -20.71 -35.66 -11.79
C GLY A 9 -20.01 -34.58 -10.98
N SER A 10 -19.13 -35.03 -10.10
CA SER A 10 -18.14 -34.22 -9.40
C SER A 10 -17.17 -33.61 -10.42
N ARG A 11 -17.30 -32.32 -10.70
CA ARG A 11 -16.21 -31.58 -11.34
C ARG A 11 -15.19 -31.24 -10.26
N SER A 12 -14.11 -32.00 -10.27
CA SER A 12 -12.88 -31.73 -9.53
C SER A 12 -12.47 -30.27 -9.81
N SER A 13 -12.42 -29.45 -8.75
CA SER A 13 -11.82 -28.12 -8.83
C SER A 13 -10.34 -28.28 -9.20
N PRO A 14 -9.79 -27.52 -10.17
CA PRO A 14 -8.37 -27.58 -10.45
C PRO A 14 -7.62 -27.15 -9.17
N GLY A 15 -6.62 -27.95 -8.79
CA GLY A 15 -5.81 -27.72 -7.58
C GLY A 15 -5.29 -26.28 -7.55
N ARG A 16 -5.58 -25.59 -6.45
CA ARG A 16 -5.17 -24.20 -6.22
C ARG A 16 -3.67 -24.18 -5.89
N PRO A 17 -2.85 -23.28 -6.45
CA PRO A 17 -1.56 -22.97 -5.85
C PRO A 17 -1.83 -22.34 -4.47
N GLY A 18 -1.23 -22.91 -3.42
CA GLY A 18 -1.44 -22.53 -2.03
C GLY A 18 -0.83 -21.17 -1.69
N ILE A 19 -1.42 -20.09 -2.20
CA ILE A 19 -1.01 -18.73 -1.90
C ILE A 19 -1.95 -18.17 -0.83
N ASN A 20 -1.48 -18.15 0.41
CA ASN A 20 -2.20 -17.57 1.54
C ASN A 20 -1.88 -16.07 1.64
N PHE A 21 -2.85 -15.21 1.36
CA PHE A 21 -2.76 -13.77 1.62
C PHE A 21 -3.42 -13.47 2.97
N PRO A 22 -2.70 -12.97 3.99
CA PRO A 22 -3.36 -12.51 5.21
C PRO A 22 -4.23 -11.29 4.86
N ASN A 23 -5.55 -11.40 5.10
CA ASN A 23 -6.59 -10.37 4.92
C ASN A 23 -7.14 -10.08 3.50
N VAL A 24 -7.01 -10.99 2.53
CA VAL A 24 -7.78 -10.89 1.27
C VAL A 24 -8.60 -12.17 1.07
N THR A 25 -9.92 -12.07 1.18
CA THR A 25 -10.81 -13.19 0.81
C THR A 25 -10.86 -13.28 -0.72
N TYR A 26 -10.30 -14.35 -1.29
CA TYR A 26 -10.31 -14.56 -2.73
C TYR A 26 -11.73 -14.89 -3.21
N SER A 27 -12.40 -13.92 -3.84
CA SER A 27 -13.65 -14.15 -4.56
C SER A 27 -13.37 -14.65 -6.00
N PRO A 28 -14.14 -15.62 -6.53
CA PRO A 28 -13.92 -16.19 -7.87
C PRO A 28 -13.92 -15.17 -9.03
N TRP A 29 -14.48 -13.97 -8.84
CA TRP A 29 -14.51 -12.91 -9.84
C TRP A 29 -13.14 -12.21 -10.03
N PHE A 30 -12.22 -12.31 -9.06
CA PHE A 30 -10.89 -11.69 -9.12
C PHE A 30 -9.93 -12.39 -10.10
N ALA A 31 -10.22 -13.61 -10.55
CA ALA A 31 -9.31 -14.36 -11.44
C ALA A 31 -9.22 -13.80 -12.87
N ARG A 32 -10.19 -12.98 -13.30
CA ARG A 32 -10.35 -12.59 -14.72
C ARG A 32 -9.64 -11.29 -15.09
N THR A 33 -9.30 -10.45 -14.12
CA THR A 33 -8.82 -9.07 -14.33
C THR A 33 -7.39 -8.81 -13.86
N TYR A 34 -6.76 -9.75 -13.16
CA TYR A 34 -5.42 -9.55 -12.59
C TYR A 34 -4.36 -10.42 -13.27
N PRO A 35 -3.12 -9.91 -13.45
CA PRO A 35 -2.05 -10.65 -14.08
C PRO A 35 -1.71 -11.92 -13.28
N ALA A 36 -1.18 -12.93 -13.97
CA ALA A 36 -0.89 -14.26 -13.41
C ALA A 36 0.04 -14.25 -12.17
N ASN A 37 0.69 -13.13 -11.87
CA ASN A 37 1.48 -12.93 -10.67
C ASN A 37 1.05 -11.68 -9.88
N LEU A 38 -0.21 -11.66 -9.46
CA LEU A 38 -0.79 -10.58 -8.64
C LEU A 38 0.01 -10.35 -7.34
N SER A 39 0.60 -11.40 -6.76
CA SER A 39 1.44 -11.30 -5.56
C SER A 39 2.70 -10.46 -5.80
N ASP A 40 3.45 -10.75 -6.87
CA ASP A 40 4.68 -10.02 -7.21
C ASP A 40 4.36 -8.60 -7.66
N PHE A 41 3.31 -8.43 -8.48
CA PHE A 41 2.86 -7.13 -8.94
C PHE A 41 2.38 -6.24 -7.77
N ALA A 42 1.49 -6.76 -6.92
CA ALA A 42 1.02 -6.04 -5.74
C ALA A 42 2.18 -5.79 -4.75
N GLY A 43 3.09 -6.74 -4.59
CA GLY A 43 4.30 -6.59 -3.78
C GLY A 43 5.15 -5.40 -4.26
N ARG A 44 5.48 -5.33 -5.55
CA ARG A 44 6.24 -4.22 -6.14
C ARG A 44 5.50 -2.89 -6.00
N LEU A 45 4.19 -2.86 -6.25
CA LEU A 45 3.38 -1.65 -6.17
C LEU A 45 3.31 -1.11 -4.74
N ILE A 46 3.02 -1.98 -3.76
CA ILE A 46 2.93 -1.59 -2.34
C ILE A 46 4.30 -1.12 -1.84
N MET A 47 5.40 -1.76 -2.25
CA MET A 47 6.74 -1.31 -1.90
C MET A 47 7.06 0.08 -2.48
N ALA A 48 6.75 0.30 -3.77
CA ALA A 48 6.95 1.58 -4.44
C ALA A 48 6.15 2.70 -3.77
N LEU A 49 4.88 2.44 -3.44
CA LEU A 49 4.02 3.41 -2.75
C LEU A 49 4.59 3.85 -1.41
N ARG A 50 5.06 2.88 -0.61
CA ARG A 50 5.66 3.16 0.72
C ARG A 50 6.95 3.96 0.60
N GLU A 51 7.81 3.60 -0.35
CA GLU A 51 9.05 4.31 -0.60
C GLU A 51 8.80 5.74 -1.08
N ASN A 52 7.91 5.93 -2.05
CA ASN A 52 7.54 7.24 -2.56
C ASN A 52 6.92 8.13 -1.46
N THR A 53 6.09 7.55 -0.60
CA THR A 53 5.52 8.24 0.57
C THR A 53 6.61 8.71 1.53
N ALA A 54 7.56 7.83 1.87
CA ALA A 54 8.68 8.14 2.76
C ALA A 54 9.58 9.26 2.21
N LEU A 55 9.91 9.19 0.91
CA LEU A 55 10.72 10.20 0.22
C LEU A 55 10.00 11.54 0.18
N LEU A 56 8.72 11.57 -0.21
CA LEU A 56 7.95 12.81 -0.30
C LEU A 56 7.81 13.51 1.06
N LEU A 57 7.56 12.76 2.14
CA LEU A 57 7.54 13.30 3.50
C LEU A 57 8.89 13.92 3.89
N ARG A 58 9.99 13.23 3.58
CA ARG A 58 11.34 13.74 3.86
C ARG A 58 11.62 15.03 3.09
N GLU A 59 11.27 15.08 1.81
CA GLU A 59 11.46 16.26 0.96
C GLU A 59 10.65 17.46 1.50
N MET A 60 9.35 17.26 1.77
CA MET A 60 8.49 18.31 2.33
C MET A 60 8.98 18.82 3.70
N ARG A 61 9.59 17.94 4.51
CA ARG A 61 10.23 18.33 5.77
C ARG A 61 11.45 19.22 5.52
N LEU A 62 12.31 18.83 4.58
CA LEU A 62 13.53 19.58 4.25
C LEU A 62 13.21 20.94 3.62
N GLU A 63 12.20 21.02 2.76
CA GLU A 63 11.70 22.28 2.18
C GLU A 63 11.25 23.28 3.25
N ARG A 64 10.81 22.78 4.42
CA ARG A 64 10.42 23.59 5.58
C ARG A 64 11.56 23.90 6.54
N GLY A 65 12.77 23.45 6.24
CA GLY A 65 13.92 23.62 7.12
C GLY A 65 13.79 22.88 8.46
N LEU A 66 12.89 21.89 8.56
CA LEU A 66 12.67 21.15 9.80
C LEU A 66 13.68 20.01 9.92
N SER A 67 14.28 19.86 11.11
CA SER A 67 14.98 18.62 11.47
C SER A 67 13.98 17.50 11.80
N GLN A 68 14.45 16.26 11.95
CA GLN A 68 13.59 15.16 12.41
C GLN A 68 13.06 15.44 13.83
N GLU A 69 13.90 15.94 14.74
CA GLU A 69 13.45 16.46 16.05
C GLU A 69 12.40 17.57 15.90
N GLY A 70 12.59 18.49 14.95
CA GLY A 70 11.66 19.60 14.71
C GLY A 70 10.28 19.11 14.28
N LEU A 71 10.23 18.19 13.33
CA LEU A 71 8.98 17.57 12.89
C LEU A 71 8.35 16.71 13.98
N ALA A 72 9.16 15.99 14.76
CA ALA A 72 8.70 15.21 15.92
C ALA A 72 7.97 16.09 16.92
N LYS A 73 8.58 17.23 17.27
CA LYS A 73 7.99 18.21 18.18
C LYS A 73 6.69 18.81 17.62
N ALA A 74 6.67 19.20 16.35
CA ALA A 74 5.51 19.81 15.72
C ALA A 74 4.32 18.84 15.56
N SER A 75 4.59 17.58 15.26
CA SER A 75 3.56 16.54 15.04
C SER A 75 3.17 15.77 16.30
N GLY A 76 3.98 15.84 17.36
CA GLY A 76 3.85 15.02 18.57
C GLY A 76 4.09 13.53 18.30
N ILE A 77 4.89 13.20 17.28
CA ILE A 77 5.27 11.83 16.91
C ILE A 77 6.71 11.60 17.36
N ASP A 78 7.02 10.39 17.82
CA ASP A 78 8.37 10.04 18.22
C ASP A 78 9.37 10.20 17.06
N ARG A 79 10.50 10.86 17.34
CA ARG A 79 11.54 11.10 16.35
C ARG A 79 12.10 9.82 15.74
N THR A 80 12.28 8.76 16.53
CA THR A 80 12.78 7.47 16.00
C THR A 80 11.77 6.82 15.07
N PHE A 81 10.47 7.04 15.32
CA PHE A 81 9.41 6.66 14.39
C PHE A 81 9.51 7.42 13.07
N ILE A 82 9.67 8.75 13.10
CA ILE A 82 9.87 9.58 11.89
C ILE A 82 11.10 9.11 11.11
N SER A 83 12.23 8.90 11.79
CA SER A 83 13.44 8.34 11.16
C SER A 83 13.19 6.98 10.51
N GLY A 84 12.37 6.13 11.13
CA GLY A 84 11.96 4.85 10.58
C GLY A 84 11.06 4.98 9.35
N VAL A 85 10.14 5.95 9.35
CA VAL A 85 9.26 6.26 8.22
C VAL A 85 10.08 6.75 7.03
N GLU A 86 10.95 7.75 7.21
CA GLU A 86 11.76 8.33 6.13
C GLU A 86 12.73 7.34 5.47
N ARG A 87 13.04 6.23 6.16
CA ARG A 87 13.87 5.13 5.65
C ARG A 87 13.06 3.93 5.17
N ASN A 88 11.73 4.06 5.05
CA ASN A 88 10.80 2.99 4.69
C ASN A 88 10.92 1.72 5.58
N ARG A 89 11.34 1.89 6.85
CA ARG A 89 11.45 0.79 7.83
C ARG A 89 10.19 0.62 8.67
N ARG A 90 9.29 1.61 8.65
CA ARG A 90 8.00 1.59 9.36
C ARG A 90 6.86 1.72 8.36
N ASN A 91 5.77 1.00 8.60
CA ASN A 91 4.51 1.25 7.91
C ASN A 91 3.77 2.36 8.66
N ILE A 92 3.40 3.42 7.96
CA ILE A 92 2.69 4.56 8.55
C ILE A 92 1.17 4.29 8.49
N THR A 93 0.45 4.65 9.55
CA THR A 93 -1.03 4.68 9.52
C THR A 93 -1.51 5.98 8.92
N LEU A 94 -2.75 6.02 8.42
CA LEU A 94 -3.33 7.26 7.89
C LEU A 94 -3.43 8.36 8.96
N ASP A 95 -3.75 8.03 10.21
CA ASP A 95 -3.79 9.00 11.31
C ASP A 95 -2.41 9.63 11.56
N THR A 96 -1.35 8.83 11.48
CA THR A 96 0.01 9.32 11.67
C THR A 96 0.44 10.19 10.49
N LEU A 97 0.06 9.80 9.27
CA LEU A 97 0.31 10.59 8.07
C LEU A 97 -0.39 11.95 8.18
N ASP A 98 -1.66 11.99 8.56
CA ASP A 98 -2.43 13.22 8.70
C ASP A 98 -1.79 14.17 9.73
N ARG A 99 -1.33 13.65 10.87
CA ARG A 99 -0.59 14.44 11.87
C ARG A 99 0.74 15.00 11.34
N LEU A 100 1.48 14.22 10.56
CA LEU A 100 2.72 14.72 9.93
C LEU A 100 2.41 15.80 8.90
N LEU A 101 1.38 15.60 8.06
CA LEU A 101 0.97 16.55 7.05
C LEU A 101 0.47 17.86 7.68
N ALA A 102 -0.32 17.77 8.76
CA ALA A 102 -0.75 18.93 9.54
C ALA A 102 0.44 19.70 10.14
N ALA A 103 1.44 19.00 10.69
CA ALA A 103 2.67 19.63 11.20
C ALA A 103 3.53 20.26 10.09
N LEU A 104 3.45 19.72 8.88
CA LEU A 104 4.01 20.32 7.69
C LEU A 104 3.06 21.40 7.12
N GLY A 105 1.82 21.57 7.56
CA GLY A 105 0.87 22.46 6.89
C GLY A 105 0.68 22.10 5.41
N VAL A 106 0.65 20.80 5.10
CA VAL A 106 0.33 20.25 3.79
C VAL A 106 -1.06 19.63 3.87
N ASP A 107 -1.89 19.91 2.89
CA ASP A 107 -3.18 19.27 2.75
C ASP A 107 -3.03 17.82 2.20
N SER A 108 -3.82 16.89 2.75
CA SER A 108 -3.78 15.47 2.38
C SER A 108 -4.13 15.22 0.91
N HIS A 109 -5.05 15.98 0.32
CA HIS A 109 -5.35 15.88 -1.12
C HIS A 109 -4.14 16.35 -1.95
N ARG A 110 -3.50 17.46 -1.57
CA ARG A 110 -2.26 17.91 -2.24
C ARG A 110 -1.14 16.87 -2.17
N PHE A 111 -0.94 16.25 -1.01
CA PHE A 111 0.05 15.19 -0.83
C PHE A 111 -0.22 14.00 -1.76
N LEU A 112 -1.46 13.53 -1.82
CA LEU A 112 -1.85 12.40 -2.66
C LEU A 112 -1.71 12.69 -4.17
N CYS A 113 -2.02 13.91 -4.61
CA CYS A 113 -1.77 14.31 -6.01
C CYS A 113 -0.28 14.21 -6.36
N LEU A 114 0.61 14.76 -5.51
CA LEU A 114 2.05 14.70 -5.71
C LEU A 114 2.59 13.27 -5.69
N LEU A 115 2.02 12.42 -4.83
CA LEU A 115 2.36 11.01 -4.77
C LEU A 115 1.96 10.28 -6.05
N ALA A 116 0.77 10.54 -6.59
CA ALA A 116 0.29 9.94 -7.83
C ALA A 116 1.13 10.33 -9.05
N ASP A 117 1.66 11.56 -9.09
CA ASP A 117 2.52 12.00 -10.18
C ASP A 117 3.89 11.31 -10.19
N ARG A 118 4.37 10.84 -9.03
CA ARG A 118 5.62 10.05 -8.93
C ARG A 118 5.53 8.66 -9.53
N GLU A 119 4.33 8.08 -9.61
CA GLU A 119 4.12 6.79 -10.29
C GLU A 119 4.22 6.95 -11.81
N LYS A 120 3.81 8.10 -12.36
CA LYS A 120 3.79 8.35 -13.81
C LYS A 120 5.20 8.50 -14.39
N THR A 121 6.16 9.02 -13.63
CA THR A 121 7.52 9.30 -14.12
C THR A 121 8.38 8.06 -14.34
N LYS A 122 8.05 6.92 -13.70
CA LYS A 122 8.76 5.64 -13.89
C LYS A 122 8.29 4.84 -15.11
N GLY A 123 7.15 5.20 -15.72
CA GLY A 123 6.53 4.46 -16.82
C GLY A 123 6.85 4.94 -18.25
N SER A 124 7.78 5.89 -18.42
CA SER A 124 8.12 6.48 -19.73
C SER A 124 9.51 6.09 -20.27
N ARG A 125 10.06 4.93 -19.87
CA ARG A 125 11.29 4.35 -20.44
C ARG A 125 11.07 2.92 -20.88
#